data_AF-A0A2S4UKA7-F1
#
_entry.id   AF-A0A2S4UKA7-F1
#
_cell.length_a   1.000
_cell.length_b   1.000
_cell.length_c   1.000
_cell.angle_alpha   90.00
_cell.angle_beta   90.00
_cell.angle_gamma   90.00
#
_symmetry.space_group_name_H-M   'P 1'
#
loop_
_entity.id
_entity.type
_entity.pdbx_description
1 polymer ?
#
loop_
_entity_poly.entity_id
_entity_poly.type
_entity_poly.pdbx_seq_one_letter_code
_entity_poly.pdbx_strand_id
1 'polypeptide(L)'
;MDEYDPLNPFIRRYHSVTGDEDKDENMDDFSHGNFPIFSATMALGLGQNLKQVRCVIHMGRGDPASIVQMIGRCGRDGQPGLALLFMEPVRQNGKNDVNEFDPNVPQGDDDRMDAFAVTNVCMRVSVAMDSINGYIPLSTEDPNYKAEAERERRMGFEKCQCSGCLPDEAKALINVIQQANKQNFTALVTNPSSIIKDDTIKILTRKTNPTGAKDSCKYPEGVAANLANHLVEQFEICFVKTLGRSRHLASTFFGILRANAVVASIDQIRDVEPHNTDLLKKRMGGKYFSGQVDWINNSITEWLNSKYYRGVVAEAEAYDVFIAEETMRLRTGHEEHIMEGLEELAAQGAEKKFQAGIIREQKKELASDEKKRLAAEKKRLAVENQAAKKLARDIVAAQEAAEKVAKQAARNWAREAERLAKANKISEEKRIRKDNAAALKQQAQGKKAESVMRAQKKLGKRESDAQALEEIKEKYRSNVN
;
A
#
# COMPACT_ATOMS: atom_id res chain seq x y z
N MET A 1 32.46 21.75 -24.12
CA MET A 1 33.22 22.95 -24.52
C MET A 1 33.68 22.74 -25.96
N ASP A 2 32.86 22.07 -26.79
CA ASP A 2 33.34 21.29 -27.96
C ASP A 2 32.74 21.83 -29.26
N GLU A 3 31.92 22.89 -29.19
CA GLU A 3 31.12 23.40 -30.30
C GLU A 3 31.96 24.09 -31.39
N TYR A 4 33.24 24.37 -31.11
CA TYR A 4 34.18 25.05 -31.99
C TYR A 4 35.57 24.41 -32.03
N ASP A 5 35.70 23.13 -31.68
CA ASP A 5 36.96 22.41 -31.84
C ASP A 5 37.18 22.06 -33.32
N PRO A 6 38.16 22.67 -34.03
CA PRO A 6 38.42 22.38 -35.44
C PRO A 6 38.99 20.97 -35.65
N LEU A 7 39.57 20.36 -34.61
CA LEU A 7 40.20 19.04 -34.66
C LEU A 7 39.32 17.95 -34.04
N ASN A 8 38.02 18.21 -33.92
CA ASN A 8 37.07 17.27 -33.32
C ASN A 8 37.20 15.87 -33.98
N PRO A 9 37.33 14.79 -33.19
CA PRO A 9 37.57 13.44 -33.70
C PRO A 9 36.31 12.78 -34.29
N PHE A 10 35.14 13.41 -34.16
CA PHE A 10 33.86 12.88 -34.62
C PHE A 10 33.33 13.61 -35.86
N ILE A 11 33.31 14.94 -35.84
CA ILE A 11 32.76 15.76 -36.92
C ILE A 11 33.57 17.03 -37.16
N ARG A 12 33.93 17.27 -38.42
CA ARG A 12 34.63 18.50 -38.83
C ARG A 12 33.89 19.24 -39.94
N ARG A 13 34.20 20.53 -40.10
CA ARG A 13 33.48 21.47 -40.99
C ARG A 13 34.29 21.80 -42.24
N TYR A 14 33.63 21.76 -43.39
CA TYR A 14 34.19 22.19 -44.67
C TYR A 14 33.27 23.23 -45.33
N HIS A 15 33.53 24.50 -45.06
CA HIS A 15 32.75 25.62 -45.55
C HIS A 15 33.67 26.63 -46.26
N SER A 16 33.08 27.60 -46.96
CA SER A 16 33.84 28.66 -47.62
C SER A 16 34.72 29.47 -46.65
N VAL A 17 34.29 29.56 -45.38
CA VAL A 17 34.98 30.26 -44.30
C VAL A 17 36.04 29.41 -43.58
N THR A 18 36.16 28.12 -43.90
CA THR A 18 37.27 27.28 -43.41
C THR A 18 38.56 27.74 -44.07
N GLY A 19 39.67 27.87 -43.31
CA GLY A 19 40.97 28.22 -43.87
C GLY A 19 41.44 27.18 -44.90
N ASP A 20 42.25 27.59 -45.89
CA ASP A 20 42.67 26.65 -46.94
C ASP A 20 43.59 25.54 -46.39
N GLU A 21 44.46 25.87 -45.43
CA GLU A 21 45.26 24.88 -44.70
C GLU A 21 44.36 23.88 -43.94
N ASP A 22 43.36 24.37 -43.21
CA ASP A 22 42.38 23.52 -42.52
C ASP A 22 41.57 22.64 -43.51
N LYS A 23 41.27 23.14 -44.71
CA LYS A 23 40.56 22.34 -45.74
C LYS A 23 41.42 21.18 -46.20
N ASP A 24 42.69 21.41 -46.45
CA ASP A 24 43.63 20.39 -46.91
C ASP A 24 43.90 19.36 -45.81
N GLU A 25 44.19 19.80 -44.58
CA GLU A 25 44.38 18.93 -43.42
C GLU A 25 43.13 18.09 -43.13
N ASN A 26 41.95 18.71 -43.14
CA ASN A 26 40.70 17.97 -42.91
C ASN A 26 40.39 16.97 -44.03
N MET A 27 40.77 17.28 -45.27
CA MET A 27 40.60 16.35 -46.39
C MET A 27 41.52 15.13 -46.23
N ASP A 28 42.78 15.36 -45.86
CA ASP A 28 43.76 14.32 -45.59
C ASP A 28 43.33 13.45 -44.41
N ASP A 29 42.96 14.06 -43.28
CA ASP A 29 42.47 13.38 -42.09
C ASP A 29 41.20 12.58 -42.37
N PHE A 30 40.28 13.13 -43.16
CA PHE A 30 39.11 12.39 -43.58
C PHE A 30 39.55 11.16 -44.36
N SER A 31 40.40 11.31 -45.38
CA SER A 31 40.90 10.22 -46.25
C SER A 31 41.64 9.11 -45.49
N HIS A 32 42.28 9.43 -44.36
CA HIS A 32 42.90 8.46 -43.47
C HIS A 32 41.91 7.82 -42.47
N GLY A 33 40.67 8.32 -42.41
CA GLY A 33 39.61 7.82 -41.55
C GLY A 33 39.72 8.30 -40.10
N ASN A 34 40.42 9.42 -39.87
CA ASN A 34 40.69 10.00 -38.55
C ASN A 34 39.42 10.51 -37.87
N PHE A 35 38.40 10.90 -38.66
CA PHE A 35 37.07 11.23 -38.17
C PHE A 35 35.98 10.74 -39.16
N PRO A 36 34.79 10.36 -38.68
CA PRO A 36 33.75 9.72 -39.49
C PRO A 36 32.82 10.69 -40.26
N ILE A 37 32.63 11.94 -39.81
CA ILE A 37 31.61 12.83 -40.37
C ILE A 37 32.21 14.14 -40.87
N PHE A 38 31.82 14.51 -42.09
CA PHE A 38 32.17 15.79 -42.67
C PHE A 38 30.92 16.64 -42.92
N SER A 39 30.84 17.78 -42.25
CA SER A 39 29.77 18.77 -42.43
C SER A 39 30.22 19.77 -43.47
N ALA A 40 29.60 19.75 -44.66
CA ALA A 40 30.02 20.58 -45.77
C ALA A 40 28.86 21.35 -46.41
N THR A 41 29.18 22.52 -46.98
CA THR A 41 28.32 23.19 -47.96
C THR A 41 28.76 22.83 -49.37
N MET A 42 28.16 23.45 -50.39
CA MET A 42 28.63 23.34 -51.79
C MET A 42 30.11 23.72 -51.99
N ALA A 43 30.75 24.37 -51.01
CA ALA A 43 32.18 24.64 -50.99
C ALA A 43 33.04 23.38 -51.11
N LEU A 44 32.55 22.23 -50.63
CA LEU A 44 33.11 20.92 -50.98
C LEU A 44 32.70 20.60 -52.42
N GLY A 45 33.34 21.30 -53.36
CA GLY A 45 32.94 21.40 -54.76
C GLY A 45 33.27 20.19 -55.62
N LEU A 46 33.08 20.37 -56.92
CA LEU A 46 33.43 19.41 -57.98
C LEU A 46 34.93 19.05 -57.94
N GLY A 47 35.26 17.79 -58.20
CA GLY A 47 36.66 17.33 -58.38
C GLY A 47 37.28 16.57 -57.21
N GLN A 48 36.69 16.63 -56.01
CA GLN A 48 37.20 15.85 -54.87
C GLN A 48 36.75 14.37 -54.95
N ASN A 49 37.71 13.45 -54.93
CA ASN A 49 37.45 12.01 -55.05
C ASN A 49 37.49 11.28 -53.70
N LEU A 50 36.40 11.38 -52.97
CA LEU A 50 36.24 10.75 -51.66
C LEU A 50 35.71 9.32 -51.79
N LYS A 51 36.57 8.36 -52.18
CA LYS A 51 36.18 6.97 -52.46
C LYS A 51 35.50 6.25 -51.29
N GLN A 52 35.88 6.60 -50.07
CA GLN A 52 35.41 5.98 -48.83
C GLN A 52 34.05 6.49 -48.33
N VAL A 53 33.44 7.48 -48.99
CA VAL A 53 32.15 8.03 -48.52
C VAL A 53 31.07 6.98 -48.72
N ARG A 54 30.48 6.57 -47.60
CA ARG A 54 29.43 5.53 -47.58
C ARG A 54 28.02 6.10 -47.50
N CYS A 55 27.88 7.26 -46.86
CA CYS A 55 26.61 7.95 -46.67
C CYS A 55 26.76 9.43 -47.01
N VAL A 56 25.79 9.98 -47.73
CA VAL A 56 25.61 11.42 -47.90
C VAL A 56 24.25 11.81 -47.34
N ILE A 57 24.25 12.80 -46.47
CA ILE A 57 23.03 13.35 -45.89
C ILE A 57 22.86 14.77 -46.43
N HIS A 58 21.79 14.98 -47.19
CA HIS A 58 21.41 16.29 -47.69
C HIS A 58 20.30 16.87 -46.81
N MET A 59 20.47 18.12 -46.39
CA MET A 59 19.57 18.81 -45.49
C MET A 59 18.86 19.94 -46.22
N GLY A 60 17.53 19.90 -46.25
CA GLY A 60 16.68 20.92 -46.82
C GLY A 60 16.44 20.77 -48.31
N ARG A 61 15.73 21.77 -48.86
CA ARG A 61 15.40 21.86 -50.28
C ARG A 61 16.61 22.28 -51.09
N GLY A 62 16.78 21.65 -52.25
CA GLY A 62 17.80 22.00 -53.22
C GLY A 62 17.38 21.64 -54.63
N ASP A 63 18.07 22.26 -55.59
CA ASP A 63 17.96 21.90 -57.01
C ASP A 63 18.34 20.42 -57.21
N PRO A 64 17.55 19.62 -57.96
CA PRO A 64 17.80 18.19 -58.15
C PRO A 64 19.19 17.89 -58.69
N ALA A 65 19.70 18.66 -59.67
CA ALA A 65 21.02 18.43 -60.25
C ALA A 65 22.14 18.64 -59.21
N SER A 66 22.00 19.68 -58.39
CA SER A 66 22.91 19.95 -57.27
C SER A 66 22.89 18.82 -56.23
N ILE A 67 21.69 18.33 -55.87
CA ILE A 67 21.54 17.20 -54.95
C ILE A 67 22.21 15.95 -55.50
N VAL A 68 21.96 15.62 -56.77
CA VAL A 68 22.51 14.45 -57.44
C VAL A 68 24.03 14.49 -57.48
N GLN A 69 24.60 15.66 -57.74
CA GLN A 69 26.05 15.87 -57.66
C GLN A 69 26.60 15.59 -56.26
N MET A 70 25.90 16.00 -55.21
CA MET A 70 26.30 15.77 -53.82
C MET A 70 26.20 14.29 -53.43
N ILE A 71 25.08 13.63 -53.73
CA ILE A 71 24.89 12.21 -53.38
C ILE A 71 25.78 11.30 -54.22
N GLY A 72 26.16 11.70 -55.44
CA GLY A 72 27.13 11.00 -56.30
C GLY A 72 28.57 10.93 -55.74
N ARG A 73 28.78 11.40 -54.51
CA ARG A 73 30.02 11.20 -53.75
C ARG A 73 30.06 9.85 -53.04
N CYS A 74 28.91 9.27 -52.67
CA CYS A 74 28.90 7.97 -52.01
C CYS A 74 29.09 6.81 -53.00
N GLY A 75 29.70 5.71 -52.54
CA GLY A 75 29.76 4.45 -53.30
C GLY A 75 30.69 4.46 -54.51
N ARG A 76 31.67 5.36 -54.56
CA ARG A 76 32.67 5.44 -55.65
C ARG A 76 33.66 4.28 -55.67
N ASP A 77 33.76 3.55 -54.57
CA ASP A 77 34.49 2.29 -54.43
C ASP A 77 33.72 1.08 -54.99
N GLY A 78 32.51 1.29 -55.52
CA GLY A 78 31.61 0.23 -56.00
C GLY A 78 30.82 -0.44 -54.88
N GLN A 79 31.00 -0.04 -53.62
CA GLN A 79 30.23 -0.57 -52.50
C GLN A 79 28.91 0.19 -52.32
N PRO A 80 27.81 -0.46 -51.86
CA PRO A 80 26.46 0.13 -51.83
C PRO A 80 26.32 1.44 -51.04
N GLY A 81 26.38 2.61 -51.68
CA GLY A 81 26.19 3.92 -51.04
C GLY A 81 24.77 4.19 -50.51
N LEU A 82 24.64 5.05 -49.50
CA LEU A 82 23.36 5.55 -49.02
C LEU A 82 23.26 7.07 -49.20
N ALA A 83 22.15 7.52 -49.79
CA ALA A 83 21.76 8.92 -49.82
C ALA A 83 20.53 9.13 -48.94
N LEU A 84 20.61 10.04 -47.97
CA LEU A 84 19.49 10.47 -47.14
C LEU A 84 19.12 11.91 -47.50
N LEU A 85 17.85 12.13 -47.79
CA LEU A 85 17.29 13.42 -48.13
C LEU A 85 16.37 13.85 -46.98
N PHE A 86 16.81 14.82 -46.17
CA PHE A 86 15.98 15.40 -45.11
C PHE A 86 15.24 16.62 -45.67
N MET A 87 13.99 16.41 -46.04
CA MET A 87 13.10 17.46 -46.54
C MET A 87 12.19 17.98 -45.44
N GLU A 88 11.78 19.25 -45.56
CA GLU A 88 10.78 19.83 -44.66
C GLU A 88 9.43 19.15 -44.92
N PRO A 89 8.71 18.66 -43.87
CA PRO A 89 7.39 18.04 -44.06
C PRO A 89 6.36 19.01 -44.64
N VAL A 90 6.48 20.30 -44.32
CA VAL A 90 5.62 21.36 -44.84
C VAL A 90 6.50 22.57 -45.15
N ARG A 91 6.62 22.88 -46.44
CA ARG A 91 7.27 24.06 -46.97
C ARG A 91 6.28 25.21 -47.07
N GLN A 92 6.63 26.34 -46.45
CA GLN A 92 5.83 27.57 -46.54
C GLN A 92 5.93 28.18 -47.95
N ASN A 93 4.78 28.37 -48.61
CA ASN A 93 4.68 28.86 -50.00
C ASN A 93 5.29 27.93 -51.06
N GLY A 94 5.51 26.65 -50.73
CA GLY A 94 5.85 25.61 -51.69
C GLY A 94 4.68 24.66 -51.90
N LYS A 95 4.82 23.77 -52.89
CA LYS A 95 3.86 22.67 -53.11
C LYS A 95 4.23 21.47 -52.22
N ASN A 96 3.31 21.02 -51.38
CA ASN A 96 3.57 20.01 -50.35
C ASN A 96 2.92 18.65 -50.63
N ASP A 97 2.04 18.60 -51.62
CA ASP A 97 1.35 17.39 -52.04
C ASP A 97 1.35 17.29 -53.57
N VAL A 98 1.38 16.06 -54.07
CA VAL A 98 1.38 15.78 -55.52
C VAL A 98 0.15 16.41 -56.21
N ASN A 99 -0.98 16.51 -55.53
CA ASN A 99 -2.21 17.09 -56.06
C ASN A 99 -2.16 18.63 -56.21
N GLU A 100 -1.16 19.30 -55.63
CA GLU A 100 -0.97 20.75 -55.77
C GLU A 100 -0.28 21.12 -57.10
N PHE A 101 0.15 20.13 -57.89
CA PHE A 101 0.76 20.31 -59.19
C PHE A 101 -0.29 20.15 -60.30
N ASP A 102 -0.54 21.22 -61.06
CA ASP A 102 -1.38 21.14 -62.26
C ASP A 102 -0.59 20.49 -63.40
N PRO A 103 -1.03 19.33 -63.94
CA PRO A 103 -0.34 18.64 -65.02
C PRO A 103 -0.32 19.43 -66.33
N ASN A 104 -1.17 20.45 -66.49
CA ASN A 104 -1.20 21.29 -67.69
C ASN A 104 -0.24 22.49 -67.60
N VAL A 105 0.35 22.72 -66.42
CA VAL A 105 1.28 23.84 -66.19
C VAL A 105 2.70 23.28 -66.10
N PRO A 106 3.62 23.72 -66.98
CA PRO A 106 5.02 23.33 -66.90
C PRO A 106 5.63 23.67 -65.54
N GLN A 107 6.46 22.78 -65.00
CA GLN A 107 7.16 23.02 -63.75
C GLN A 107 8.25 24.09 -63.95
N GLY A 108 8.22 25.16 -63.17
CA GLY A 108 9.36 26.06 -63.03
C GLY A 108 10.45 25.47 -62.12
N ASP A 109 11.57 26.18 -61.95
CA ASP A 109 12.65 25.73 -61.06
C ASP A 109 12.18 25.50 -59.62
N ASP A 110 11.26 26.34 -59.14
CA ASP A 110 10.70 26.16 -57.81
C ASP A 110 9.78 24.94 -57.69
N ASP A 111 9.00 24.67 -58.73
CA ASP A 111 8.12 23.52 -58.78
C ASP A 111 8.93 22.22 -58.88
N ARG A 112 10.03 22.20 -59.64
CA ARG A 112 10.91 21.03 -59.76
C ARG A 112 11.49 20.61 -58.41
N MET A 113 11.97 21.58 -57.63
CA MET A 113 12.49 21.33 -56.29
C MET A 113 11.41 20.79 -55.33
N ASP A 114 10.19 21.31 -55.41
CA ASP A 114 9.07 20.85 -54.57
C ASP A 114 8.59 19.46 -55.01
N ALA A 115 8.47 19.24 -56.33
CA ALA A 115 8.13 17.96 -56.92
C ALA A 115 9.13 16.87 -56.53
N PHE A 116 10.43 17.19 -56.51
CA PHE A 116 11.46 16.24 -56.07
C PHE A 116 11.35 15.86 -54.59
N ALA A 117 10.85 16.76 -53.75
CA ALA A 117 10.64 16.49 -52.33
C ALA A 117 9.41 15.60 -52.06
N VAL A 118 8.37 15.70 -52.90
CA VAL A 118 7.08 14.99 -52.68
C VAL A 118 6.86 13.79 -53.59
N THR A 119 7.65 13.64 -54.66
CA THR A 119 7.46 12.57 -55.64
C THR A 119 7.60 11.19 -54.99
N ASN A 120 6.67 10.30 -55.33
CA ASN A 120 6.64 8.91 -54.86
C ASN A 120 7.12 7.91 -55.92
N VAL A 121 7.59 8.38 -57.07
CA VAL A 121 8.08 7.52 -58.15
C VAL A 121 9.58 7.23 -58.00
N CYS A 122 10.13 6.41 -58.89
CA CYS A 122 11.56 6.07 -58.87
C CYS A 122 12.45 7.33 -58.97
N MET A 123 13.22 7.61 -57.92
CA MET A 123 14.12 8.77 -57.85
C MET A 123 15.18 8.80 -58.96
N ARG A 124 15.68 7.62 -59.39
CA ARG A 124 16.67 7.53 -60.47
C ARG A 124 16.07 8.00 -61.80
N VAL A 125 14.88 7.50 -62.12
CA VAL A 125 14.12 7.91 -63.30
C VAL A 125 13.72 9.38 -63.20
N SER A 126 13.29 9.84 -62.02
CA SER A 126 12.92 11.25 -61.80
C SER A 126 14.06 12.22 -62.13
N VAL A 127 15.27 11.91 -61.67
CA VAL A 127 16.47 12.73 -61.94
C VAL A 127 16.86 12.69 -63.41
N ALA A 128 16.76 11.52 -64.05
CA ALA A 128 17.03 11.39 -65.48
C ALA A 128 16.03 12.23 -66.29
N MET A 129 14.74 12.14 -65.96
CA MET A 129 13.69 12.94 -66.57
C MET A 129 13.87 14.44 -66.34
N ASP A 130 14.27 14.86 -65.14
CA ASP A 130 14.58 16.26 -64.88
C ASP A 130 15.65 16.79 -65.83
N SER A 131 16.69 15.99 -66.07
CA SER A 131 17.81 16.36 -66.93
C SER A 131 17.45 16.35 -68.42
N ILE A 132 16.54 15.45 -68.85
CA ILE A 132 16.18 15.26 -70.27
C ILE A 132 14.99 16.15 -70.66
N ASN A 133 13.98 16.22 -69.81
CA ASN A 133 12.68 16.82 -70.08
C ASN A 133 12.43 18.12 -69.29
N GLY A 134 13.24 18.43 -68.27
CA GLY A 134 13.13 19.67 -67.50
C GLY A 134 12.02 19.68 -66.46
N TYR A 135 11.56 18.53 -65.98
CA TYR A 135 10.57 18.43 -64.90
C TYR A 135 10.69 17.11 -64.12
N ILE A 136 10.16 17.10 -62.89
CA ILE A 136 10.13 15.91 -62.05
C ILE A 136 8.79 15.18 -62.22
N PRO A 137 8.78 13.89 -62.59
CA PRO A 137 7.54 13.11 -62.69
C PRO A 137 6.90 12.91 -61.31
N LEU A 138 5.58 13.00 -61.28
CA LEU A 138 4.76 12.83 -60.07
C LEU A 138 3.86 11.58 -60.13
N SER A 139 3.88 10.85 -61.24
CA SER A 139 3.08 9.65 -61.45
C SER A 139 3.81 8.64 -62.33
N THR A 140 3.65 7.35 -62.04
CA THR A 140 4.15 6.26 -62.88
C THR A 140 3.42 6.16 -64.21
N GLU A 141 2.28 6.84 -64.34
CA GLU A 141 1.48 6.88 -65.56
C GLU A 141 2.01 7.87 -66.60
N ASP A 142 2.94 8.74 -66.23
CA ASP A 142 3.59 9.70 -67.14
C ASP A 142 4.27 8.96 -68.33
N PRO A 143 3.95 9.32 -69.59
CA PRO A 143 4.54 8.67 -70.76
C PRO A 143 6.07 8.74 -70.83
N ASN A 144 6.66 9.88 -70.44
CA ASN A 144 8.11 10.06 -70.42
C ASN A 144 8.73 9.22 -69.30
N TYR A 145 8.05 9.09 -68.16
CA TYR A 145 8.48 8.20 -67.07
C TYR A 145 8.53 6.74 -67.51
N LYS A 146 7.46 6.26 -68.17
CA LYS A 146 7.42 4.89 -68.70
C LYS A 146 8.51 4.66 -69.74
N ALA A 147 8.73 5.62 -70.63
CA ALA A 147 9.76 5.53 -71.65
C ALA A 147 11.16 5.45 -71.06
N GLU A 148 11.47 6.27 -70.05
CA GLU A 148 12.77 6.28 -69.39
C GLU A 148 13.00 5.02 -68.53
N ALA A 149 11.98 4.60 -67.76
CA ALA A 149 12.04 3.35 -67.00
C ALA A 149 12.27 2.12 -67.90
N GLU A 150 11.60 2.07 -69.06
CA GLU A 150 11.80 1.01 -70.05
C GLU A 150 13.18 1.08 -70.72
N ARG A 151 13.71 2.29 -70.96
CA ARG A 151 15.07 2.48 -71.47
C ARG A 151 16.10 1.91 -70.49
N GLU A 152 16.00 2.23 -69.20
CA GLU A 152 16.88 1.69 -68.16
C GLU A 152 16.82 0.15 -68.13
N ARG A 153 15.61 -0.42 -68.18
CA ARG A 153 15.40 -1.88 -68.22
C ARG A 153 16.06 -2.52 -69.42
N ARG A 154 15.88 -1.95 -70.62
CA ARG A 154 16.48 -2.44 -71.87
C ARG A 154 18.00 -2.34 -71.87
N MET A 155 18.56 -1.31 -71.23
CA MET A 155 20.00 -1.14 -71.07
C MET A 155 20.60 -2.01 -69.96
N GLY A 156 19.80 -2.81 -69.26
CA GLY A 156 20.30 -3.72 -68.23
C GLY A 156 20.75 -3.03 -66.96
N PHE A 157 20.18 -1.87 -66.63
CA PHE A 157 20.48 -1.18 -65.38
C PHE A 157 20.03 -2.04 -64.20
N GLU A 158 20.81 -2.04 -63.11
CA GLU A 158 20.39 -2.70 -61.87
C GLU A 158 19.06 -2.13 -61.37
N LYS A 159 18.25 -2.97 -60.72
CA LYS A 159 16.98 -2.54 -60.14
C LYS A 159 17.23 -1.44 -59.10
N CYS A 160 16.49 -0.34 -59.22
CA CYS A 160 16.63 0.77 -58.28
C CYS A 160 16.11 0.38 -56.89
N GLN A 161 16.86 0.74 -55.85
CA GLN A 161 16.51 0.51 -54.44
C GLN A 161 16.11 1.79 -53.69
N CYS A 162 15.67 2.83 -54.43
CA CYS A 162 15.22 4.07 -53.79
C CYS A 162 13.89 3.91 -53.05
N SER A 163 13.54 4.89 -52.23
CA SER A 163 12.29 4.93 -51.44
C SER A 163 11.02 4.82 -52.29
N GLY A 164 11.02 5.32 -53.53
CA GLY A 164 9.89 5.16 -54.46
C GLY A 164 9.77 3.75 -55.06
N CYS A 165 10.87 3.00 -55.14
CA CYS A 165 10.87 1.63 -55.68
C CYS A 165 10.67 0.56 -54.60
N LEU A 166 11.27 0.76 -53.41
CA LEU A 166 11.22 -0.17 -52.28
C LEU A 166 10.81 0.58 -51.00
N PRO A 167 9.56 1.04 -50.88
CA PRO A 167 9.11 1.87 -49.76
C PRO A 167 9.20 1.16 -48.41
N ASP A 168 8.95 -0.15 -48.37
CA ASP A 168 9.00 -0.91 -47.11
C ASP A 168 10.44 -1.18 -46.65
N GLU A 169 11.37 -1.45 -47.57
CA GLU A 169 12.81 -1.52 -47.23
C GLU A 169 13.33 -0.15 -46.78
N ALA A 170 12.88 0.95 -47.39
CA ALA A 170 13.23 2.29 -46.95
C ALA A 170 12.73 2.58 -45.52
N LYS A 171 11.49 2.16 -45.17
CA LYS A 171 10.98 2.26 -43.79
C LYS A 171 11.78 1.38 -42.84
N ALA A 172 12.11 0.14 -43.23
CA ALA A 172 12.92 -0.76 -42.44
C ALA A 172 14.31 -0.16 -42.17
N LEU A 173 14.94 0.44 -43.19
CA LEU A 173 16.22 1.12 -43.09
C LEU A 173 16.16 2.25 -42.05
N ILE A 174 15.18 3.15 -42.13
CA ILE A 174 15.04 4.25 -41.17
C ILE A 174 14.86 3.74 -39.73
N ASN A 175 14.17 2.61 -39.54
CA ASN A 175 13.95 2.03 -38.23
C ASN A 175 15.24 1.49 -37.57
N VAL A 176 16.24 1.09 -38.36
CA VAL A 176 17.49 0.48 -37.87
C VAL A 176 18.73 1.34 -38.08
N ILE A 177 18.63 2.46 -38.81
CA ILE A 177 19.79 3.25 -39.27
C ILE A 177 20.68 3.78 -38.14
N GLN A 178 20.13 3.98 -36.93
CA GLN A 178 20.90 4.42 -35.76
C GLN A 178 21.97 3.39 -35.34
N GLN A 179 21.85 2.14 -35.77
CA GLN A 179 22.78 1.05 -35.51
C GLN A 179 23.93 0.98 -36.53
N ALA A 180 23.96 1.88 -37.52
CA ALA A 180 24.95 1.83 -38.59
C ALA A 180 26.38 2.07 -38.07
N ASN A 181 27.30 1.20 -38.46
CA ASN A 181 28.72 1.25 -38.18
C ASN A 181 29.53 0.72 -39.38
N LYS A 182 30.86 0.80 -39.32
CA LYS A 182 31.73 0.40 -40.43
C LYS A 182 31.55 -1.07 -40.83
N GLN A 183 31.20 -1.95 -39.89
CA GLN A 183 31.09 -3.40 -40.11
C GLN A 183 29.73 -3.80 -40.71
N ASN A 184 28.64 -3.16 -40.29
CA ASN A 184 27.29 -3.56 -40.71
C ASN A 184 26.69 -2.68 -41.82
N PHE A 185 27.33 -1.58 -42.21
CA PHE A 185 26.76 -0.61 -43.15
C PHE A 185 26.25 -1.24 -44.44
N THR A 186 27.05 -2.11 -45.08
CA THR A 186 26.67 -2.76 -46.33
C THR A 186 25.44 -3.64 -46.16
N ALA A 187 25.38 -4.46 -45.11
CA ALA A 187 24.21 -5.30 -44.82
C ALA A 187 22.98 -4.45 -44.51
N LEU A 188 23.17 -3.36 -43.75
CA LEU A 188 22.11 -2.44 -43.36
C LEU A 188 21.49 -1.72 -44.57
N VAL A 189 22.29 -1.32 -45.56
CA VAL A 189 21.78 -0.65 -46.77
C VAL A 189 21.18 -1.65 -47.78
N THR A 190 21.74 -2.85 -47.89
CA THR A 190 21.31 -3.82 -48.91
C THR A 190 20.13 -4.69 -48.47
N ASN A 191 19.99 -4.95 -47.16
CA ASN A 191 18.92 -5.77 -46.59
C ASN A 191 18.56 -5.29 -45.17
N PRO A 192 18.01 -4.07 -45.02
CA PRO A 192 17.71 -3.49 -43.71
C PRO A 192 16.72 -4.33 -42.90
N SER A 193 15.79 -5.01 -43.56
CA SER A 193 14.79 -5.87 -42.92
C SER A 193 15.38 -7.07 -42.18
N SER A 194 16.62 -7.46 -42.48
CA SER A 194 17.34 -8.53 -41.77
C SER A 194 18.00 -8.07 -40.46
N ILE A 195 18.10 -6.76 -40.23
CA ILE A 195 18.76 -6.20 -39.06
C ILE A 195 17.76 -6.14 -37.91
N ILE A 196 18.05 -6.84 -36.82
CA ILE A 196 17.27 -6.76 -35.59
C ILE A 196 17.48 -5.38 -34.97
N LYS A 197 16.39 -4.73 -34.56
CA LYS A 197 16.45 -3.44 -33.89
C LYS A 197 16.97 -3.58 -32.46
N ASP A 198 18.05 -2.90 -32.15
CA ASP A 198 18.53 -2.71 -30.78
C ASP A 198 17.80 -1.55 -30.10
N ASP A 199 16.80 -1.88 -29.28
CA ASP A 199 16.02 -0.90 -28.52
C ASP A 199 16.81 -0.24 -27.36
N THR A 200 18.03 -0.69 -27.08
CA THR A 200 18.90 -0.04 -26.08
C THR A 200 19.52 1.25 -26.60
N ILE A 201 19.60 1.43 -27.92
CA ILE A 201 20.08 2.66 -28.54
C ILE A 201 19.02 3.75 -28.38
N LYS A 202 19.19 4.56 -27.34
CA LYS A 202 18.31 5.72 -27.09
C LYS A 202 18.72 6.87 -27.98
N ILE A 203 17.77 7.39 -28.75
CA ILE A 203 17.93 8.67 -29.44
C ILE A 203 18.12 9.74 -28.37
N LEU A 204 19.30 10.36 -28.35
CA LEU A 204 19.52 11.60 -27.61
C LEU A 204 18.77 12.70 -28.35
N THR A 205 17.46 12.79 -28.12
CA THR A 205 16.70 13.96 -28.54
C THR A 205 17.32 15.13 -27.79
N ARG A 206 17.99 16.04 -28.51
CA ARG A 206 18.46 17.30 -27.94
C ARG A 206 17.25 17.88 -27.21
N LYS A 207 17.30 17.88 -25.87
CA LYS A 207 16.35 18.65 -25.08
C LYS A 207 16.64 20.08 -25.51
N THR A 208 15.82 20.60 -26.42
CA THR A 208 15.74 22.04 -26.60
C THR A 208 15.35 22.53 -25.21
N ASN A 209 16.31 23.09 -24.47
CA ASN A 209 15.97 23.88 -23.31
C ASN A 209 14.94 24.89 -23.83
N PRO A 210 13.68 24.83 -23.39
CA PRO A 210 12.71 25.81 -23.82
C PRO A 210 13.25 27.14 -23.30
N THR A 211 13.86 27.94 -24.15
CA THR A 211 14.33 29.29 -23.82
C THR A 211 13.13 30.25 -23.79
N GLY A 212 12.03 29.79 -23.20
CA GLY A 212 10.78 30.52 -23.03
C GLY A 212 9.89 29.80 -22.02
N ALA A 213 9.11 30.57 -21.27
CA ALA A 213 8.04 30.02 -20.44
C ALA A 213 7.19 29.05 -21.26
N LYS A 214 6.76 27.92 -20.66
CA LYS A 214 5.79 27.01 -21.29
C LYS A 214 4.59 27.83 -21.74
N ASP A 215 4.11 27.57 -22.96
CA ASP A 215 2.88 28.15 -23.48
C ASP A 215 1.73 27.94 -22.48
N SER A 216 0.91 28.98 -22.27
CA SER A 216 -0.15 29.03 -21.28
C SER A 216 -1.36 29.75 -21.89
N CYS A 217 -2.50 29.10 -21.75
CA CYS A 217 -3.78 29.64 -22.10
C CYS A 217 -4.75 29.32 -20.97
N LYS A 218 -5.27 30.35 -20.30
CA LYS A 218 -6.27 30.22 -19.23
C LYS A 218 -7.67 29.87 -19.72
N TYR A 219 -7.90 29.87 -21.04
CA TYR A 219 -9.22 29.64 -21.61
C TYR A 219 -9.52 28.14 -21.80
N PRO A 220 -10.74 27.68 -21.47
CA PRO A 220 -11.20 26.36 -21.86
C PRO A 220 -11.13 26.14 -23.38
N GLU A 221 -11.02 24.88 -23.83
CA GLU A 221 -10.81 24.52 -25.23
C GLU A 221 -11.81 25.17 -26.20
N GLY A 222 -13.10 25.19 -25.86
CA GLY A 222 -14.14 25.82 -26.69
C GLY A 222 -14.01 27.35 -26.77
N VAL A 223 -13.60 28.00 -25.68
CA VAL A 223 -13.41 29.45 -25.61
C VAL A 223 -12.13 29.85 -26.36
N ALA A 224 -11.06 29.06 -26.21
CA ALA A 224 -9.81 29.22 -26.94
C ALA A 224 -10.00 29.06 -28.45
N ALA A 225 -10.76 28.04 -28.88
CA ALA A 225 -11.10 27.84 -30.28
C ALA A 225 -11.94 28.99 -30.85
N ASN A 226 -12.87 29.53 -30.07
CA ASN A 226 -13.64 30.72 -30.47
C ASN A 226 -12.74 31.94 -30.71
N LEU A 227 -11.79 32.21 -29.80
CA LEU A 227 -10.80 33.27 -30.00
C LEU A 227 -9.97 33.02 -31.27
N ALA A 228 -9.46 31.81 -31.47
CA ALA A 228 -8.65 31.49 -32.65
C ALA A 228 -9.42 31.74 -33.96
N ASN A 229 -10.68 31.30 -34.05
CA ASN A 229 -11.53 31.56 -35.20
C ASN A 229 -11.80 33.05 -35.38
N HIS A 230 -12.10 33.78 -34.31
CA HIS A 230 -12.29 35.23 -34.36
C HIS A 230 -11.06 35.96 -34.93
N LEU A 231 -9.84 35.57 -34.53
CA LEU A 231 -8.62 36.18 -35.04
C LEU A 231 -8.43 35.92 -36.54
N VAL A 232 -8.80 34.73 -37.04
CA VAL A 232 -8.75 34.43 -38.48
C VAL A 232 -9.78 35.27 -39.22
N GLU A 233 -11.03 35.32 -38.77
CA GLU A 233 -12.10 36.11 -39.40
C GLU A 233 -11.77 37.60 -39.45
N GLN A 234 -11.31 38.19 -38.34
CA GLN A 234 -10.90 39.59 -38.30
C GLN A 234 -9.71 39.85 -39.22
N PHE A 235 -8.75 38.91 -39.27
CA PHE A 235 -7.63 39.03 -40.18
C PHE A 235 -8.07 38.99 -41.65
N GLU A 236 -8.99 38.12 -42.04
CA GLU A 236 -9.54 38.06 -43.41
C GLU A 236 -10.20 39.39 -43.80
N ILE A 237 -11.02 39.96 -42.91
CA ILE A 237 -11.68 41.25 -43.11
C ILE A 237 -10.64 42.37 -43.30
N CYS A 238 -9.64 42.44 -42.42
CA CYS A 238 -8.58 43.44 -42.49
C CYS A 238 -7.71 43.26 -43.73
N PHE A 239 -7.36 42.03 -44.08
CA PHE A 239 -6.55 41.70 -45.25
C PHE A 239 -7.20 42.19 -46.54
N VAL A 240 -8.50 41.94 -46.73
CA VAL A 240 -9.27 42.42 -47.89
C VAL A 240 -9.37 43.95 -47.90
N LYS A 241 -9.61 44.58 -46.74
CA LYS A 241 -9.68 46.04 -46.62
C LYS A 241 -8.36 46.74 -46.99
N THR A 242 -7.22 46.16 -46.61
CA THR A 242 -5.91 46.78 -46.83
C THR A 242 -5.32 46.48 -48.20
N LEU A 243 -5.40 45.23 -48.66
CA LEU A 243 -4.71 44.79 -49.88
C LEU A 243 -5.66 44.66 -51.08
N GLY A 244 -6.97 44.77 -50.91
CA GLY A 244 -7.96 44.64 -51.97
C GLY A 244 -8.00 43.23 -52.57
N ARG A 245 -8.16 43.12 -53.90
CA ARG A 245 -8.07 41.85 -54.64
C ARG A 245 -6.60 41.40 -54.73
N SER A 246 -6.12 40.77 -53.67
CA SER A 246 -4.82 40.11 -53.64
C SER A 246 -4.86 38.77 -54.39
N ARG A 247 -3.75 38.41 -55.05
CA ARG A 247 -3.52 37.07 -55.61
C ARG A 247 -3.26 35.99 -54.55
N HIS A 248 -3.09 36.41 -53.30
CA HIS A 248 -2.81 35.54 -52.15
C HIS A 248 -4.01 35.49 -51.21
N LEU A 249 -4.26 34.32 -50.62
CA LEU A 249 -5.29 34.16 -49.60
C LEU A 249 -4.80 34.73 -48.26
N ALA A 250 -5.72 35.30 -47.48
CA ALA A 250 -5.42 35.77 -46.13
C ALA A 250 -4.87 34.64 -45.24
N SER A 251 -5.41 33.43 -45.38
CA SER A 251 -4.95 32.22 -44.68
C SER A 251 -3.47 31.90 -44.91
N THR A 252 -2.86 32.37 -46.01
CA THR A 252 -1.42 32.24 -46.28
C THR A 252 -0.57 33.06 -45.29
N PHE A 253 -1.10 34.19 -44.82
CA PHE A 253 -0.42 35.10 -43.89
C PHE A 253 -0.83 34.86 -42.43
N PHE A 254 -2.08 34.48 -42.20
CA PHE A 254 -2.57 34.17 -40.86
C PHE A 254 -3.81 33.27 -40.95
N GLY A 255 -3.60 31.96 -40.78
CA GLY A 255 -4.65 30.94 -40.75
C GLY A 255 -4.79 30.29 -39.37
N ILE A 256 -5.69 29.32 -39.26
CA ILE A 256 -6.09 28.71 -37.99
C ILE A 256 -4.92 28.12 -37.19
N LEU A 257 -3.91 27.53 -37.85
CA LEU A 257 -2.72 27.00 -37.17
C LEU A 257 -1.91 28.10 -36.45
N ARG A 258 -1.78 29.27 -37.08
CA ARG A 258 -1.08 30.42 -36.50
C ARG A 258 -1.92 31.08 -35.41
N ALA A 259 -3.23 31.17 -35.61
CA ALA A 259 -4.16 31.65 -34.59
C ALA A 259 -4.12 30.78 -33.33
N ASN A 260 -4.15 29.45 -33.47
CA ASN A 260 -4.02 28.51 -32.36
C ASN A 260 -2.67 28.66 -31.63
N ALA A 261 -1.56 28.88 -32.35
CA ALA A 261 -0.26 29.12 -31.74
C ALA A 261 -0.21 30.43 -30.94
N VAL A 262 -0.90 31.48 -31.38
CA VAL A 262 -1.05 32.73 -30.63
C VAL A 262 -1.91 32.51 -29.38
N VAL A 263 -3.06 31.83 -29.52
CA VAL A 263 -3.97 31.55 -28.39
C VAL A 263 -3.30 30.65 -27.34
N ALA A 264 -2.47 29.70 -27.76
CA ALA A 264 -1.73 28.84 -26.83
C ALA A 264 -0.77 29.63 -25.91
N SER A 265 -0.35 30.84 -26.30
CA SER A 265 0.51 31.72 -25.50
C SER A 265 -0.19 33.00 -25.06
N ILE A 266 -1.53 33.01 -25.00
CA ILE A 266 -2.31 34.22 -24.81
C ILE A 266 -2.04 34.89 -23.46
N ASP A 267 -1.80 34.10 -22.42
CA ASP A 267 -1.52 34.61 -21.07
C ASP A 267 -0.20 35.38 -21.08
N GLN A 268 0.84 34.83 -21.68
CA GLN A 268 2.16 35.49 -21.77
C GLN A 268 2.15 36.72 -22.69
N ILE A 269 1.24 36.77 -23.65
CA ILE A 269 1.08 37.91 -24.55
C ILE A 269 0.33 39.04 -23.83
N ARG A 270 -0.70 38.71 -23.04
CA ARG A 270 -1.68 39.68 -22.52
C ARG A 270 -1.54 40.04 -21.05
N ASP A 271 -0.98 39.17 -20.22
CA ASP A 271 -0.85 39.41 -18.77
C ASP A 271 0.39 40.27 -18.42
N VAL A 272 1.00 40.92 -19.41
CA VAL A 272 2.08 41.90 -19.25
C VAL A 272 1.71 43.23 -19.91
N GLU A 273 2.19 44.34 -19.32
CA GLU A 273 2.01 45.70 -19.85
C GLU A 273 3.36 46.41 -20.06
N PRO A 274 3.64 46.93 -21.28
CA PRO A 274 2.84 46.79 -22.50
C PRO A 274 2.76 45.33 -22.98
N HIS A 275 1.67 44.96 -23.66
CA HIS A 275 1.50 43.61 -24.22
C HIS A 275 2.72 43.13 -24.99
N ASN A 276 3.05 41.84 -24.87
CA ASN A 276 4.26 41.25 -25.43
C ASN A 276 4.14 41.02 -26.94
N THR A 277 4.26 42.10 -27.71
CA THR A 277 4.16 42.06 -29.18
C THR A 277 5.31 41.28 -29.83
N ASP A 278 6.44 41.12 -29.16
CA ASP A 278 7.57 40.33 -29.68
C ASP A 278 7.31 38.82 -29.57
N LEU A 279 6.70 38.38 -28.47
CA LEU A 279 6.20 37.01 -28.36
C LEU A 279 5.06 36.76 -29.35
N LEU A 280 4.15 37.71 -29.51
CA LEU A 280 3.08 37.64 -30.51
C LEU A 280 3.66 37.44 -31.92
N LYS A 281 4.65 38.27 -32.34
CA LYS A 281 5.37 38.12 -33.61
C LYS A 281 5.96 36.73 -33.76
N LYS A 282 6.64 36.24 -32.72
CA LYS A 282 7.29 34.92 -32.72
C LYS A 282 6.28 33.78 -32.88
N ARG A 283 5.10 33.89 -32.26
CA ARG A 283 4.03 32.87 -32.32
C ARG A 283 3.24 32.92 -33.62
N MET A 284 3.02 34.10 -34.18
CA MET A 284 2.43 34.25 -35.51
C MET A 284 3.28 33.54 -36.58
N GLY A 285 4.60 33.75 -36.55
CA GLY A 285 5.54 33.12 -37.46
C GLY A 285 5.34 33.51 -38.94
N GLY A 286 6.31 33.15 -39.78
CA GLY A 286 6.27 33.45 -41.21
C GLY A 286 6.45 34.94 -41.54
N LYS A 287 6.23 35.30 -42.81
CA LYS A 287 6.29 36.69 -43.28
C LYS A 287 4.99 37.42 -42.93
N TYR A 288 5.10 38.59 -42.34
CA TYR A 288 4.00 39.50 -42.05
C TYR A 288 4.30 40.88 -42.65
N PHE A 289 3.27 41.68 -42.90
CA PHE A 289 3.41 43.05 -43.40
C PHE A 289 3.23 44.06 -42.26
N SER A 290 3.61 45.31 -42.53
CA SER A 290 3.57 46.38 -41.52
C SER A 290 2.15 46.57 -40.97
N GLY A 291 2.01 46.66 -39.64
CA GLY A 291 0.73 46.82 -38.94
C GLY A 291 -0.03 45.52 -38.65
N GLN A 292 0.36 44.39 -39.24
CA GLN A 292 -0.35 43.11 -39.04
C GLN A 292 -0.35 42.66 -37.56
N VAL A 293 0.78 42.81 -36.85
CA VAL A 293 0.93 42.43 -35.44
C VAL A 293 0.00 43.26 -34.55
N ASP A 294 -0.06 44.56 -34.81
CA ASP A 294 -0.91 45.48 -34.05
C ASP A 294 -2.39 45.16 -34.28
N TRP A 295 -2.77 44.76 -35.50
CA TRP A 295 -4.14 44.33 -35.77
C TRP A 295 -4.51 43.08 -35.00
N ILE A 296 -3.68 42.04 -35.01
CA ILE A 296 -3.97 40.83 -34.24
C ILE A 296 -4.05 41.15 -32.75
N ASN A 297 -3.15 41.99 -32.23
CA ASN A 297 -3.19 42.43 -30.84
C ASN A 297 -4.49 43.20 -30.51
N ASN A 298 -4.96 44.04 -31.42
CA ASN A 298 -6.21 44.78 -31.27
C ASN A 298 -7.43 43.86 -31.39
N SER A 299 -7.44 42.89 -32.30
CA SER A 299 -8.51 41.90 -32.43
C SER A 299 -8.65 41.03 -31.16
N ILE A 300 -7.55 40.71 -30.48
CA ILE A 300 -7.62 40.08 -29.15
C ILE A 300 -8.35 41.01 -28.17
N THR A 301 -8.00 42.29 -28.14
CA THR A 301 -8.67 43.29 -27.28
C THR A 301 -10.16 43.42 -27.62
N GLU A 302 -10.53 43.44 -28.90
CA GLU A 302 -11.92 43.48 -29.35
C GLU A 302 -12.71 42.24 -28.92
N TRP A 303 -12.10 41.06 -29.04
CA TRP A 303 -12.70 39.81 -28.60
C TRP A 303 -12.94 39.77 -27.08
N LEU A 304 -11.98 40.24 -26.28
CA LEU A 304 -12.13 40.36 -24.82
C LEU A 304 -13.27 41.33 -24.43
N ASN A 305 -13.60 42.28 -25.30
CA ASN A 305 -14.71 43.21 -25.12
C ASN A 305 -16.01 42.76 -25.80
N SER A 306 -16.03 41.57 -26.41
CA SER A 306 -17.19 41.03 -27.11
C SER A 306 -18.29 40.60 -26.14
N LYS A 307 -19.54 40.56 -26.64
CA LYS A 307 -20.67 40.00 -25.89
C LYS A 307 -20.45 38.53 -25.54
N TYR A 308 -19.79 37.79 -26.42
CA TYR A 308 -19.48 36.37 -26.21
C TYR A 308 -18.59 36.18 -24.99
N TYR A 309 -17.41 36.81 -24.96
CA TYR A 309 -16.47 36.62 -23.85
C TYR A 309 -17.01 37.17 -22.52
N ARG A 310 -17.74 38.29 -22.54
CA ARG A 310 -18.45 38.77 -21.33
C ARG A 310 -19.47 37.76 -20.80
N GLY A 311 -20.15 37.03 -21.69
CA GLY A 311 -21.05 35.94 -21.29
C GLY A 311 -20.31 34.79 -20.62
N VAL A 312 -19.16 34.39 -21.17
CA VAL A 312 -18.29 33.35 -20.59
C VAL A 312 -17.82 33.75 -19.18
N VAL A 313 -17.38 35.00 -19.00
CA VAL A 313 -16.97 35.51 -17.68
C VAL A 313 -18.14 35.50 -16.70
N ALA A 314 -19.32 35.97 -17.10
CA ALA A 314 -20.50 35.98 -16.24
C ALA A 314 -20.97 34.57 -15.84
N GLU A 315 -20.89 33.59 -16.74
CA GLU A 315 -21.21 32.20 -16.47
C GLU A 315 -20.22 31.57 -15.47
N ALA A 316 -18.92 31.85 -15.64
CA ALA A 316 -17.89 31.42 -14.70
C ALA A 316 -18.11 32.02 -13.30
N GLU A 317 -18.39 33.32 -13.20
CA GLU A 317 -18.70 33.99 -11.93
C GLU A 317 -19.96 33.41 -11.26
N ALA A 318 -21.02 33.14 -12.04
CA ALA A 318 -22.24 32.54 -11.52
C ALA A 318 -22.01 31.11 -10.99
N TYR A 319 -21.16 30.34 -11.66
CA TYR A 319 -20.78 29.00 -11.22
C TYR A 319 -19.96 29.04 -9.92
N ASP A 320 -18.99 29.95 -9.81
CA ASP A 320 -18.19 30.11 -8.59
C ASP A 320 -19.06 30.50 -7.37
N VAL A 321 -20.05 31.38 -7.57
CA VAL A 321 -21.05 31.72 -6.53
C VAL A 321 -21.85 30.48 -6.13
N PHE A 322 -22.33 29.71 -7.10
CA PHE A 322 -23.07 28.46 -6.83
C PHE A 322 -22.23 27.46 -6.03
N ILE A 323 -20.96 27.23 -6.40
CA ILE A 323 -20.06 26.33 -5.68
C ILE A 323 -19.79 26.82 -4.25
N ALA A 324 -19.61 28.13 -4.05
CA ALA A 324 -19.42 28.71 -2.74
C ALA A 324 -20.66 28.50 -1.84
N GLU A 325 -21.86 28.75 -2.37
CA GLU A 325 -23.12 28.54 -1.67
C GLU A 325 -23.32 27.06 -1.29
N GLU A 326 -23.09 26.14 -2.23
CA GLU A 326 -23.26 24.71 -2.00
C GLU A 326 -22.22 24.16 -1.01
N THR A 327 -20.98 24.65 -1.06
CA THR A 327 -19.95 24.32 -0.08
C THR A 327 -20.33 24.76 1.33
N MET A 328 -20.91 25.96 1.47
CA MET A 328 -21.41 26.43 2.76
C MET A 328 -22.54 25.55 3.28
N ARG A 329 -23.52 25.18 2.44
CA ARG A 329 -24.62 24.28 2.83
C ARG A 329 -24.11 22.93 3.33
N LEU A 330 -23.19 22.31 2.61
CA LEU A 330 -22.62 21.01 3.01
C LEU A 330 -21.85 21.11 4.33
N ARG A 331 -21.12 22.20 4.56
CA ARG A 331 -20.42 22.44 5.84
C ARG A 331 -21.41 22.61 6.99
N THR A 332 -22.42 23.44 6.83
CA THR A 332 -23.46 23.66 7.85
C THR A 332 -24.18 22.35 8.18
N GLY A 333 -24.59 21.57 7.19
CA GLY A 333 -25.23 20.27 7.43
C GLY A 333 -24.31 19.26 8.12
N HIS A 334 -23.00 19.29 7.83
CA HIS A 334 -22.04 18.44 8.54
C HIS A 334 -21.85 18.87 9.99
N GLU A 335 -21.79 20.18 10.26
CA GLU A 335 -21.71 20.74 11.61
C GLU A 335 -22.96 20.40 12.44
N GLU A 336 -24.16 20.53 11.85
CA GLU A 336 -25.42 20.13 12.48
C GLU A 336 -25.42 18.64 12.87
N HIS A 337 -25.01 17.76 11.97
CA HIS A 337 -24.93 16.32 12.26
C HIS A 337 -23.90 15.98 13.35
N ILE A 338 -22.78 16.71 13.43
CA ILE A 338 -21.81 16.54 14.54
C ILE A 338 -22.44 16.99 15.86
N MET A 339 -23.13 18.13 15.86
CA MET A 339 -23.80 18.65 17.05
C MET A 339 -24.88 17.69 17.57
N GLU A 340 -25.73 17.16 16.68
CA GLU A 340 -26.71 16.13 17.03
C GLU A 340 -26.06 14.89 17.65
N GLY A 341 -24.96 14.40 17.07
CA GLY A 341 -24.22 13.26 17.61
C GLY A 341 -23.60 13.54 18.99
N LEU A 342 -23.13 14.76 19.24
CA LEU A 342 -22.60 15.17 20.55
C LEU A 342 -23.71 15.28 21.61
N GLU A 343 -24.90 15.78 21.24
CA GLU A 343 -26.06 15.83 22.12
C GLU A 343 -26.56 14.42 22.49
N GLU A 344 -26.62 13.50 21.53
CA GLU A 344 -26.96 12.10 21.80
C GLU A 344 -25.96 11.43 22.75
N LEU A 345 -24.65 11.64 22.53
CA LEU A 345 -23.61 11.11 23.42
C LEU A 345 -23.72 11.70 24.83
N ALA A 346 -24.04 12.99 24.96
CA ALA A 346 -24.27 13.64 26.24
C ALA A 346 -25.51 13.07 26.96
N ALA A 347 -26.61 12.84 26.23
CA ALA A 347 -27.82 12.21 26.76
C ALA A 347 -27.56 10.77 27.24
N GLN A 348 -26.87 9.97 26.43
CA GLN A 348 -26.45 8.61 26.82
C GLN A 348 -25.52 8.62 28.04
N GLY A 349 -24.62 9.60 28.13
CA GLY A 349 -23.75 9.80 29.29
C GLY A 349 -24.52 10.16 30.56
N ALA A 350 -25.55 11.01 30.45
CA ALA A 350 -26.44 11.38 31.55
C ALA A 350 -27.25 10.17 32.05
N GLU A 351 -27.84 9.39 31.13
CA GLU A 351 -28.59 8.18 31.46
C GLU A 351 -27.72 7.15 32.19
N LYS A 352 -26.50 6.89 31.69
CA LYS A 352 -25.55 5.98 32.36
C LYS A 352 -25.20 6.44 33.77
N LYS A 353 -25.02 7.76 33.99
CA LYS A 353 -24.76 8.32 35.33
C LYS A 353 -25.97 8.16 36.26
N PHE A 354 -27.18 8.37 35.74
CA PHE A 354 -28.41 8.18 36.48
C PHE A 354 -28.59 6.72 36.93
N GLN A 355 -28.43 5.77 36.00
CA GLN A 355 -28.46 4.33 36.28
C GLN A 355 -27.39 3.91 37.30
N ALA A 356 -26.16 4.41 37.17
CA ALA A 356 -25.09 4.16 38.14
C ALA A 356 -25.45 4.72 39.54
N GLY A 357 -26.15 5.85 39.61
CA GLY A 357 -26.69 6.42 40.84
C GLY A 357 -27.70 5.49 41.52
N ILE A 358 -28.67 4.97 40.76
CA ILE A 358 -29.67 4.00 41.26
C ILE A 358 -28.97 2.74 41.79
N ILE A 359 -28.06 2.15 41.02
CA ILE A 359 -27.33 0.94 41.42
C ILE A 359 -26.52 1.19 42.71
N ARG A 360 -25.90 2.37 42.85
CA ARG A 360 -25.14 2.73 44.04
C ARG A 360 -26.04 2.80 45.28
N GLU A 361 -27.23 3.36 45.16
CA GLU A 361 -28.16 3.47 46.28
C GLU A 361 -28.73 2.11 46.68
N GLN A 362 -29.12 1.28 45.71
CA GLN A 362 -29.53 -0.12 45.95
C GLN A 362 -28.44 -0.93 46.66
N LYS A 363 -27.16 -0.77 46.26
CA LYS A 363 -26.04 -1.44 46.94
C LYS A 363 -25.86 -0.98 48.38
N LYS A 364 -26.06 0.31 48.69
CA LYS A 364 -26.01 0.81 50.07
C LYS A 364 -27.13 0.23 50.92
N GLU A 365 -28.34 0.15 50.36
CA GLU A 365 -29.51 -0.37 51.06
C GLU A 365 -29.34 -1.86 51.36
N LEU A 366 -28.91 -2.66 50.38
CA LEU A 366 -28.56 -4.07 50.56
C LEU A 366 -27.48 -4.28 51.62
N ALA A 367 -26.41 -3.48 51.61
CA ALA A 367 -25.34 -3.55 52.61
C ALA A 367 -25.83 -3.15 54.02
N SER A 368 -26.73 -2.17 54.11
CA SER A 368 -27.35 -1.76 55.38
C SER A 368 -28.21 -2.88 55.97
N ASP A 369 -29.02 -3.54 55.14
CA ASP A 369 -29.88 -4.63 55.57
C ASP A 369 -29.10 -5.91 55.90
N GLU A 370 -28.04 -6.22 55.16
CA GLU A 370 -27.11 -7.29 55.51
C GLU A 370 -26.44 -7.03 56.87
N LYS A 371 -26.00 -5.79 57.12
CA LYS A 371 -25.43 -5.40 58.42
C LYS A 371 -26.45 -5.54 59.56
N LYS A 372 -27.71 -5.17 59.34
CA LYS A 372 -28.79 -5.38 60.32
C LYS A 372 -29.04 -6.87 60.58
N ARG A 373 -29.06 -7.70 59.54
CA ARG A 373 -29.22 -9.16 59.67
C ARG A 373 -28.09 -9.79 60.47
N LEU A 374 -26.84 -9.48 60.14
CA LEU A 374 -25.66 -9.96 60.87
C LEU A 374 -25.69 -9.52 62.34
N ALA A 375 -26.11 -8.28 62.63
CA ALA A 375 -26.26 -7.79 64.00
C ALA A 375 -27.37 -8.52 64.77
N ALA A 376 -28.50 -8.82 64.13
CA ALA A 376 -29.61 -9.57 64.71
C ALA A 376 -29.20 -11.03 64.99
N GLU A 377 -28.50 -11.67 64.05
CA GLU A 377 -27.99 -13.03 64.20
C GLU A 377 -26.95 -13.12 65.34
N LYS A 378 -26.02 -12.15 65.42
CA LYS A 378 -25.05 -12.05 66.52
C LYS A 378 -25.74 -11.90 67.88
N LYS A 379 -26.82 -11.12 67.96
CA LYS A 379 -27.63 -11.01 69.19
C LYS A 379 -28.32 -12.34 69.53
N ARG A 380 -28.88 -13.05 68.54
CA ARG A 380 -29.51 -14.38 68.76
C ARG A 380 -28.50 -15.39 69.30
N LEU A 381 -27.33 -15.49 68.67
CA LEU A 381 -26.23 -16.36 69.12
C LEU A 381 -25.73 -15.99 70.52
N ALA A 382 -25.72 -14.71 70.89
CA ALA A 382 -25.36 -14.29 72.25
C ALA A 382 -26.36 -14.78 73.30
N VAL A 383 -27.66 -14.71 73.00
CA VAL A 383 -28.74 -15.23 73.87
C VAL A 383 -28.65 -16.75 74.00
N GLU A 384 -28.47 -17.47 72.88
CA GLU A 384 -28.28 -18.93 72.89
C GLU A 384 -27.05 -19.35 73.69
N ASN A 385 -25.92 -18.67 73.50
CA ASN A 385 -24.70 -18.93 74.28
C ASN A 385 -24.88 -18.64 75.78
N GLN A 386 -25.64 -17.61 76.14
CA GLN A 386 -25.94 -17.31 77.53
C GLN A 386 -26.86 -18.37 78.16
N ALA A 387 -27.85 -18.86 77.42
CA ALA A 387 -28.71 -19.97 77.84
C ALA A 387 -27.90 -21.27 78.00
N ALA A 388 -27.01 -21.58 77.05
CA ALA A 388 -26.11 -22.74 77.13
C ALA A 388 -25.17 -22.66 78.34
N LYS A 389 -24.59 -21.49 78.62
CA LYS A 389 -23.77 -21.27 79.83
C LYS A 389 -24.57 -21.45 81.12
N LYS A 390 -25.83 -21.00 81.15
CA LYS A 390 -26.72 -21.20 82.30
C LYS A 390 -27.02 -22.69 82.51
N LEU A 391 -27.41 -23.39 81.45
CA LEU A 391 -27.66 -24.83 81.49
C LEU A 391 -26.43 -25.62 81.97
N ALA A 392 -25.23 -25.27 81.49
CA ALA A 392 -23.99 -25.90 81.94
C ALA A 392 -23.75 -25.69 83.46
N ARG A 393 -24.00 -24.49 83.99
CA ARG A 393 -23.90 -24.21 85.43
C ARG A 393 -24.94 -25.00 86.23
N ASP A 394 -26.18 -25.07 85.74
CA ASP A 394 -27.27 -25.78 86.40
C ASP A 394 -26.96 -27.30 86.46
N ILE A 395 -26.37 -27.86 85.40
CA ILE A 395 -25.90 -29.26 85.37
C ILE A 395 -24.80 -29.50 86.41
N VAL A 396 -23.78 -28.61 86.47
CA VAL A 396 -22.69 -28.73 87.46
C VAL A 396 -23.23 -28.62 88.89
N ALA A 397 -24.12 -27.66 89.15
CA ALA A 397 -24.75 -27.50 90.46
C ALA A 397 -25.59 -28.72 90.87
N ALA A 398 -26.31 -29.33 89.92
CA ALA A 398 -27.06 -30.56 90.15
C ALA A 398 -26.13 -31.75 90.47
N GLN A 399 -24.99 -31.86 89.79
CA GLN A 399 -23.97 -32.89 90.08
C GLN A 399 -23.38 -32.72 91.48
N GLU A 400 -23.00 -31.49 91.86
CA GLU A 400 -22.49 -31.20 93.21
C GLU A 400 -23.54 -31.48 94.31
N ALA A 401 -24.81 -31.15 94.05
CA ALA A 401 -25.90 -31.46 94.98
C ALA A 401 -26.10 -32.97 95.14
N ALA A 402 -26.06 -33.73 94.04
CA ALA A 402 -26.13 -35.18 94.07
C ALA A 402 -24.95 -35.81 94.84
N GLU A 403 -23.73 -35.27 94.66
CA GLU A 403 -22.55 -35.73 95.39
C GLU A 403 -22.65 -35.46 96.90
N LYS A 404 -23.22 -34.32 97.30
CA LYS A 404 -23.49 -34.02 98.72
C LYS A 404 -24.50 -35.00 99.32
N VAL A 405 -25.58 -35.31 98.60
CA VAL A 405 -26.58 -36.30 99.03
C VAL A 405 -25.95 -37.68 99.15
N ALA A 406 -25.13 -38.11 98.18
CA ALA A 406 -24.40 -39.37 98.23
C ALA A 406 -23.43 -39.45 99.43
N LYS A 407 -22.66 -38.38 99.69
CA LYS A 407 -21.76 -38.31 100.87
C LYS A 407 -22.55 -38.36 102.18
N GLN A 408 -23.73 -37.75 102.25
CA GLN A 408 -24.57 -37.79 103.44
C GLN A 408 -25.22 -39.16 103.65
N ALA A 409 -25.66 -39.82 102.58
CA ALA A 409 -26.12 -41.20 102.62
C ALA A 409 -25.02 -42.16 103.11
N ALA A 410 -23.79 -42.01 102.60
CA ALA A 410 -22.64 -42.80 103.05
C ALA A 410 -22.33 -42.59 104.54
N ARG A 411 -22.41 -41.36 105.06
CA ARG A 411 -22.24 -41.06 106.49
C ARG A 411 -23.33 -41.70 107.36
N ASN A 412 -24.58 -41.68 106.90
CA ASN A 412 -25.69 -42.33 107.61
C ASN A 412 -25.50 -43.85 107.65
N TRP A 413 -25.10 -44.44 106.53
CA TRP A 413 -24.83 -45.88 106.43
C TRP A 413 -23.67 -46.30 107.34
N ALA A 414 -22.59 -45.50 107.42
CA ALA A 414 -21.48 -45.75 108.35
C ALA A 414 -21.91 -45.69 109.83
N ARG A 415 -22.77 -44.73 110.20
CA ARG A 415 -23.33 -44.65 111.57
C ARG A 415 -24.21 -45.85 111.91
N GLU A 416 -24.98 -46.33 110.95
CA GLU A 416 -25.85 -47.51 111.11
C GLU A 416 -25.02 -48.79 111.26
N ALA A 417 -23.97 -48.94 110.46
CA ALA A 417 -23.00 -50.03 110.58
C ALA A 417 -22.29 -50.03 111.94
N GLU A 418 -21.91 -48.86 112.46
CA GLU A 418 -21.31 -48.74 113.80
C GLU A 418 -22.31 -49.12 114.92
N ARG A 419 -23.59 -48.76 114.75
CA ARG A 419 -24.69 -49.14 115.66
C ARG A 419 -24.88 -50.65 115.69
N LEU A 420 -24.90 -51.29 114.53
CA LEU A 420 -24.96 -52.75 114.38
C LEU A 420 -23.74 -53.44 115.00
N ALA A 421 -22.53 -52.90 114.80
CA ALA A 421 -21.32 -53.43 115.43
C ALA A 421 -21.37 -53.34 116.97
N LYS A 422 -21.86 -52.23 117.53
CA LYS A 422 -22.09 -52.07 118.98
C LYS A 422 -23.14 -53.04 119.50
N ALA A 423 -24.26 -53.22 118.78
CA ALA A 423 -25.30 -54.19 119.16
C ALA A 423 -24.78 -55.63 119.14
N ASN A 424 -24.00 -56.00 118.12
CA ASN A 424 -23.35 -57.31 118.01
C ASN A 424 -22.34 -57.53 119.14
N LYS A 425 -21.57 -56.51 119.53
CA LYS A 425 -20.62 -56.60 120.66
C LYS A 425 -21.34 -56.85 122.00
N ILE A 426 -22.47 -56.16 122.23
CA ILE A 426 -23.31 -56.36 123.43
C ILE A 426 -23.96 -57.76 123.43
N SER A 427 -24.39 -58.22 122.26
CA SER A 427 -24.91 -59.59 122.06
C SER A 427 -23.86 -60.65 122.37
N GLU A 428 -22.63 -60.45 121.88
CA GLU A 428 -21.50 -61.36 122.10
C GLU A 428 -21.10 -61.41 123.58
N GLU A 429 -21.04 -60.25 124.26
CA GLU A 429 -20.78 -60.18 125.71
C GLU A 429 -21.87 -60.91 126.53
N LYS A 430 -23.13 -60.83 126.11
CA LYS A 430 -24.23 -61.61 126.71
C LYS A 430 -24.08 -63.10 126.45
N ARG A 431 -23.63 -63.52 125.26
CA ARG A 431 -23.39 -64.94 124.93
C ARG A 431 -22.25 -65.51 125.77
N ILE A 432 -21.13 -64.80 125.88
CA ILE A 432 -19.98 -65.17 126.73
C ILE A 432 -20.40 -65.33 128.21
N ARG A 433 -21.23 -64.42 128.75
CA ARG A 433 -21.77 -64.56 130.12
C ARG A 433 -22.66 -65.79 130.29
N LYS A 434 -23.48 -66.12 129.29
CA LYS A 434 -24.36 -67.30 129.32
C LYS A 434 -23.57 -68.60 129.23
N ASP A 435 -22.54 -68.63 128.40
CA ASP A 435 -21.66 -69.80 128.22
C ASP A 435 -20.82 -70.05 129.48
N ASN A 436 -20.31 -69.00 130.13
CA ASN A 436 -19.63 -69.11 131.44
C ASN A 436 -20.56 -69.61 132.56
N ALA A 437 -21.83 -69.18 132.57
CA ALA A 437 -22.82 -69.67 133.53
C ALA A 437 -23.21 -71.14 133.28
N ALA A 438 -23.21 -71.59 132.02
CA ALA A 438 -23.46 -72.98 131.65
C ALA A 438 -22.27 -73.90 132.03
N ALA A 439 -21.03 -73.44 131.85
CA ALA A 439 -19.82 -74.17 132.22
C ALA A 439 -19.73 -74.44 133.74
N LEU A 440 -20.06 -73.44 134.58
CA LEU A 440 -20.13 -73.60 136.04
C LEU A 440 -21.21 -74.61 136.48
N LYS A 441 -22.32 -74.71 135.74
CA LYS A 441 -23.41 -75.67 136.02
C LYS A 441 -23.02 -77.12 135.68
N GLN A 442 -22.26 -77.34 134.60
CA GLN A 442 -21.72 -78.66 134.25
C GLN A 442 -20.66 -79.14 135.27
N GLN A 443 -19.82 -78.23 135.78
CA GLN A 443 -18.80 -78.57 136.78
C GLN A 443 -19.39 -79.02 138.13
N ALA A 444 -20.57 -78.49 138.49
CA ALA A 444 -21.32 -78.93 139.67
C ALA A 444 -22.03 -80.29 139.49
N GLN A 445 -22.38 -80.66 138.26
CA GLN A 445 -23.00 -81.96 137.94
C GLN A 445 -21.97 -83.10 137.83
N GLY A 446 -20.75 -82.81 137.36
CA GLY A 446 -19.64 -83.79 137.34
C GLY A 446 -19.24 -84.30 138.73
N LYS A 447 -19.18 -83.42 139.74
CA LYS A 447 -18.86 -83.81 141.13
C LYS A 447 -19.94 -84.66 141.80
N LYS A 448 -21.20 -84.59 141.36
CA LYS A 448 -22.28 -85.47 141.83
C LYS A 448 -22.24 -86.86 141.17
N ALA A 449 -21.76 -86.97 139.93
CA ALA A 449 -21.64 -88.25 139.23
C ALA A 449 -20.48 -89.13 139.75
N GLU A 450 -19.35 -88.53 140.15
CA GLU A 450 -18.22 -89.28 140.76
C GLU A 450 -18.57 -89.92 142.11
N SER A 451 -19.45 -89.28 142.89
CA SER A 451 -19.95 -89.79 144.18
C SER A 451 -20.79 -91.07 144.02
N VAL A 452 -21.60 -91.14 142.97
CA VAL A 452 -22.51 -92.29 142.70
C VAL A 452 -21.74 -93.49 142.15
N MET A 453 -20.73 -93.28 141.29
CA MET A 453 -19.89 -94.35 140.75
C MET A 453 -19.04 -95.08 141.81
N ARG A 454 -18.58 -94.37 142.85
CA ARG A 454 -17.84 -95.00 143.97
C ARG A 454 -18.71 -95.89 144.85
N ALA A 455 -20.02 -95.65 144.91
CA ALA A 455 -20.97 -96.45 145.69
C ALA A 455 -21.32 -97.79 145.01
N GLN A 456 -21.46 -97.81 143.68
CA GLN A 456 -21.77 -99.04 142.92
C GLN A 456 -20.60 -100.03 142.86
N LYS A 457 -19.35 -99.55 142.86
CA LYS A 457 -18.15 -100.40 142.84
C LYS A 457 -17.94 -101.21 144.14
N LYS A 458 -18.60 -100.82 145.24
CA LYS A 458 -18.61 -101.55 146.52
C LYS A 458 -19.68 -102.64 146.62
N LEU A 459 -20.71 -102.65 145.76
CA LEU A 459 -21.71 -103.73 145.72
C LEU A 459 -21.26 -104.92 144.86
N GLY A 460 -20.66 -104.69 143.69
CA GLY A 460 -20.25 -105.79 142.79
C GLY A 460 -19.14 -106.70 143.32
N LYS A 461 -18.35 -106.24 144.30
CA LYS A 461 -17.29 -107.06 144.91
C LYS A 461 -17.80 -108.01 146.00
N ARG A 462 -19.01 -107.77 146.54
CA ARG A 462 -19.68 -108.67 147.50
C ARG A 462 -20.45 -109.80 146.83
N GLU A 463 -20.75 -109.70 145.53
CA GLU A 463 -21.39 -110.78 144.76
C GLU A 463 -20.37 -111.80 144.24
N SER A 464 -19.12 -111.40 143.96
CA SER A 464 -18.06 -112.35 143.59
C SER A 464 -17.60 -113.24 144.75
N ASP A 465 -17.81 -112.79 146.00
CA ASP A 465 -17.58 -113.59 147.21
C ASP A 465 -18.56 -114.79 147.33
N ALA A 466 -19.65 -114.85 146.56
CA ALA A 466 -20.63 -115.95 146.65
C ALA A 466 -20.43 -117.08 145.61
N GLN A 467 -19.89 -116.77 144.42
CA GLN A 467 -19.74 -117.77 143.34
C GLN A 467 -18.48 -118.65 143.45
N ALA A 468 -17.35 -118.08 143.91
CA ALA A 468 -16.12 -118.85 144.06
C ALA A 468 -16.16 -119.87 145.21
N LEU A 469 -17.08 -119.69 146.19
CA LEU A 469 -17.26 -120.62 147.31
C LEU A 469 -18.09 -121.86 146.93
N GLU A 470 -18.90 -121.77 145.86
CA GLU A 470 -19.73 -122.88 145.38
C GLU A 470 -18.93 -123.81 144.44
N GLU A 471 -17.95 -123.28 143.70
CA GLU A 471 -17.01 -124.08 142.89
C GLU A 471 -16.01 -124.90 143.74
N ILE A 472 -15.83 -124.55 145.02
CA ILE A 472 -15.09 -125.37 145.99
C ILE A 472 -15.87 -126.64 146.36
N LYS A 473 -17.21 -126.65 146.30
CA LYS A 473 -18.04 -127.77 146.77
C LYS A 473 -18.22 -128.90 145.74
N GLU A 474 -18.03 -128.62 144.45
CA GLU A 474 -18.31 -129.58 143.39
C GLU A 474 -17.09 -130.43 142.97
N LYS A 475 -15.87 -129.88 143.10
CA LYS A 475 -14.61 -130.65 142.88
C LYS A 475 -14.24 -131.61 144.02
N TYR A 476 -14.86 -131.46 145.20
CA TYR A 476 -14.72 -132.40 146.32
C TYR A 476 -15.60 -133.66 146.18
N ARG A 477 -16.47 -133.76 145.15
CA ARG A 477 -17.37 -134.92 144.96
C ARG A 477 -16.95 -135.91 143.87
N SER A 478 -15.84 -135.68 143.14
CA SER A 478 -15.50 -136.48 141.95
C SER A 478 -14.10 -137.12 141.91
N ASN A 479 -13.30 -137.12 142.99
CA ASN A 479 -12.01 -137.83 143.06
C ASN A 479 -11.79 -138.65 144.35
N VAL A 480 -12.75 -139.52 144.66
CA VAL A 480 -12.54 -140.75 145.43
C VAL A 480 -12.68 -141.93 144.46
N ASN A 481 -11.56 -142.32 143.86
CA ASN A 481 -11.18 -143.66 143.39
C ASN A 481 -9.74 -143.64 142.90
#